data_AF-A0A8H8X0T5-F1
#
_entry.id   AF-A0A8H8X0T5-F1
#
_cell.length_a   1.000
_cell.length_b   1.000
_cell.length_c   1.000
_cell.angle_alpha   90.00
_cell.angle_beta   90.00
_cell.angle_gamma   90.00
#
_symmetry.space_group_name_H-M   'P 1'
#
loop_
_entity.id
_entity.type
_entity.pdbx_description
1 polymer ?
#
loop_
_entity_poly.entity_id
_entity_poly.type
_entity_poly.pdbx_seq_one_letter_code
_entity_poly.pdbx_strand_id
1 'polypeptide(L)'
;MASVAFDTLKFARTLRDKAQLSPEQAEGFAVAVSEAVQGDLATKADLQILDTGLRNEMQSLRSELKNDMQSLRTELKSELRESEARLETKLERQRSEIVKWMFGTIGFQTLIILGAVIALVRVVKP
;
A
#
# COMPACT_ATOMS: atom_id res chain seq x y z
N MET A 1 -6.05 35.02 -3.28
CA MET A 1 -6.05 35.15 -4.75
C MET A 1 -6.93 36.34 -5.10
N ALA A 2 -6.34 37.47 -5.51
CA ALA A 2 -7.11 38.63 -5.94
C ALA A 2 -7.78 38.26 -7.27
N SER A 3 -9.11 38.18 -7.30
CA SER A 3 -9.83 38.16 -8.58
C SER A 3 -9.58 39.51 -9.23
N VAL A 4 -8.81 39.54 -10.31
CA VAL A 4 -8.69 40.74 -11.13
C VAL A 4 -10.04 40.90 -11.82
N ALA A 5 -10.95 41.64 -11.18
CA ALA A 5 -12.24 41.93 -11.77
C ALA A 5 -12.01 42.76 -13.04
N PHE A 6 -12.62 42.34 -14.15
CA PHE A 6 -12.58 43.11 -15.39
C PHE A 6 -13.39 44.40 -15.18
N ASP A 7 -12.71 45.55 -15.18
CA ASP A 7 -13.34 46.86 -15.02
C ASP A 7 -13.85 47.36 -16.37
N THR A 8 -15.09 46.96 -16.70
CA THR A 8 -15.78 47.27 -17.95
C THR A 8 -15.84 48.79 -18.19
N LEU A 9 -16.04 49.59 -17.15
CA LEU A 9 -16.15 51.05 -17.25
C LEU A 9 -14.81 51.70 -17.61
N LYS A 10 -13.74 51.28 -16.94
CA LYS A 10 -12.38 51.76 -17.26
C LYS A 10 -11.95 51.31 -18.65
N PHE A 11 -12.33 50.11 -19.07
CA PHE A 11 -12.05 49.60 -20.41
C PHE A 11 -12.79 50.42 -21.49
N ALA A 12 -14.11 50.65 -21.33
CA ALA A 12 -14.89 51.49 -22.24
C ALA A 12 -14.34 52.93 -22.33
N ARG A 13 -13.99 53.54 -21.19
CA ARG A 13 -13.35 54.87 -21.17
C ARG A 13 -12.02 54.88 -21.92
N THR A 14 -11.21 53.82 -21.76
CA THR A 14 -9.93 53.71 -22.47
C THR A 14 -10.14 53.58 -23.99
N LEU A 15 -11.13 52.81 -24.43
CA LEU A 15 -11.49 52.68 -25.85
C LEU A 15 -11.96 54.01 -26.44
N ARG A 16 -12.77 54.77 -25.71
CA ARG A 16 -13.19 56.10 -26.14
C ARG A 16 -12.01 57.09 -26.18
N ASP A 17 -11.26 57.19 -25.09
CA ASP A 17 -10.26 58.25 -24.91
C ASP A 17 -8.98 58.00 -25.71
N LYS A 18 -8.57 56.73 -25.87
CA LYS A 18 -7.32 56.37 -26.56
C LYS A 18 -7.52 55.82 -27.96
N ALA A 19 -8.61 55.09 -28.21
CA ALA A 19 -8.90 54.54 -29.53
C ALA A 19 -9.96 55.34 -30.30
N GLN A 20 -10.46 56.44 -29.72
CA GLN A 20 -11.37 57.40 -30.37
C GLN A 20 -12.68 56.76 -30.88
N LEU A 21 -13.10 55.65 -30.26
CA LEU A 21 -14.37 55.00 -30.53
C LEU A 21 -15.55 55.86 -30.02
N SER A 22 -16.70 55.75 -30.68
CA SER A 22 -17.92 56.39 -30.17
C SER A 22 -18.31 55.80 -28.80
N PRO A 23 -19.07 56.52 -27.97
CA PRO A 23 -19.55 56.00 -26.69
C PRO A 23 -20.24 54.64 -26.83
N GLU A 24 -21.11 54.50 -27.83
CA GLU A 24 -21.89 53.29 -28.09
C GLU A 24 -20.99 52.12 -28.52
N GLN A 25 -19.98 52.39 -29.36
CA GLN A 25 -19.03 51.38 -29.79
C GLN A 25 -18.15 50.91 -28.62
N ALA A 26 -17.63 51.85 -27.82
CA ALA A 26 -16.78 51.54 -26.68
C ALA A 26 -17.51 50.71 -25.62
N GLU A 27 -18.78 51.04 -25.34
CA GLU A 27 -19.64 50.27 -24.45
C GLU A 27 -19.95 48.87 -25.00
N GLY A 28 -20.33 48.77 -26.28
CA GLY A 28 -20.58 47.48 -26.93
C GLY A 28 -19.38 46.54 -26.90
N PHE A 29 -18.18 47.06 -27.20
CA PHE A 29 -16.94 46.27 -27.10
C PHE A 29 -16.61 45.87 -25.66
N ALA A 30 -16.80 46.77 -24.70
CA ALA A 30 -16.53 46.47 -23.30
C ALA A 30 -17.43 45.36 -22.76
N VAL A 31 -18.71 45.37 -23.12
CA VAL A 31 -19.67 44.31 -22.76
C VAL A 31 -19.28 42.99 -23.42
N ALA A 32 -19.07 42.98 -24.74
CA ALA A 32 -18.72 41.76 -25.47
C ALA A 32 -17.44 41.09 -24.93
N VAL A 33 -16.41 41.88 -24.60
CA VAL A 33 -15.18 41.36 -24.00
C VAL A 33 -15.41 40.89 -22.56
N SER A 34 -16.19 41.62 -21.76
CA SER A 34 -16.53 41.20 -20.40
C SER A 34 -17.28 39.86 -20.38
N GLU A 35 -18.22 39.67 -21.29
CA GLU A 35 -18.99 38.42 -21.41
C GLU A 35 -18.09 37.27 -21.88
N ALA A 36 -17.27 37.50 -22.91
CA ALA A 36 -16.34 36.48 -23.41
C ALA A 36 -15.33 36.04 -22.34
N VAL A 37 -14.82 36.97 -21.52
CA VAL A 37 -13.83 36.65 -20.47
C VAL A 37 -14.48 36.01 -19.24
N GLN A 38 -15.70 36.39 -18.86
CA GLN A 38 -16.37 35.79 -17.69
C GLN A 38 -16.82 34.34 -17.93
N GLY A 39 -17.10 33.96 -19.18
CA GLY A 39 -17.56 32.60 -19.53
C GLY A 39 -16.50 31.50 -19.37
N ASP A 40 -15.21 31.83 -19.59
CA ASP A 40 -14.12 30.84 -19.63
C ASP A 40 -13.30 30.75 -18.33
N LEU A 41 -13.61 31.56 -17.31
CA LEU A 41 -12.85 31.58 -16.06
C LEU A 41 -13.41 30.58 -15.05
N ALA A 42 -12.53 29.76 -14.47
CA ALA A 42 -12.86 28.95 -13.31
C ALA A 42 -13.37 29.83 -12.17
N THR A 43 -14.58 29.52 -11.69
CA THR A 43 -15.23 30.27 -10.63
C THR A 43 -14.76 29.80 -9.25
N LYS A 44 -15.08 30.58 -8.21
CA LYS A 44 -14.85 30.14 -6.84
C LYS A 44 -15.62 28.86 -6.50
N ALA A 45 -16.78 28.65 -7.11
CA ALA A 45 -17.56 27.43 -6.92
C ALA A 45 -16.83 26.21 -7.50
N ASP A 46 -16.24 26.34 -8.69
CA ASP A 46 -15.44 25.27 -9.30
C ASP A 46 -14.25 24.89 -8.44
N LEU A 47 -13.55 25.89 -7.87
CA LEU A 47 -12.44 25.66 -6.95
C LEU A 47 -12.88 25.00 -5.64
N GLN A 48 -14.07 25.33 -5.12
CA GLN A 48 -14.63 24.68 -3.93
C GLN A 48 -15.02 23.22 -4.22
N ILE A 49 -15.59 22.96 -5.39
CA ILE A 49 -15.89 21.59 -5.84
C ILE A 49 -14.59 20.79 -5.95
N LEU A 50 -13.55 21.39 -6.54
CA LEU A 50 -12.24 20.74 -6.64
C LEU A 50 -11.59 20.50 -5.26
N ASP A 51 -11.61 21.47 -4.35
CA ASP A 51 -11.06 21.31 -2.99
C ASP A 51 -11.80 20.22 -2.20
N THR A 52 -13.14 20.18 -2.29
CA THR A 52 -13.93 19.15 -1.63
C THR A 52 -13.70 17.77 -2.27
N GLY A 53 -13.61 17.68 -3.59
CA GLY A 53 -13.24 16.45 -4.31
C GLY A 53 -11.89 15.91 -3.88
N LEU A 54 -10.85 16.74 -3.89
CA LEU A 54 -9.50 16.35 -3.47
C LEU A 54 -9.44 15.92 -2.00
N ARG A 55 -10.18 16.59 -1.11
CA ARG A 55 -10.27 16.18 0.30
C ARG A 55 -10.91 14.81 0.46
N ASN A 56 -11.97 14.54 -0.29
CA ASN A 56 -12.65 13.25 -0.26
C ASN A 56 -11.77 12.13 -0.81
N GLU A 57 -11.09 12.35 -1.93
CA GLU A 57 -10.14 11.38 -2.50
C GLU A 57 -8.99 11.09 -1.53
N MET A 58 -8.40 12.12 -0.91
CA MET A 58 -7.37 11.92 0.11
C MET A 58 -7.88 11.11 1.32
N GLN A 59 -9.11 11.33 1.75
CA GLN A 59 -9.71 10.55 2.84
C GLN A 59 -9.96 9.10 2.43
N SER A 60 -10.43 8.84 1.20
CA SER A 60 -10.62 7.49 0.66
C SER A 60 -9.29 6.74 0.62
N LEU A 61 -8.28 7.33 -0.01
CA LEU A 61 -6.94 6.74 -0.12
C LEU A 61 -6.32 6.45 1.25
N ARG A 62 -6.51 7.35 2.24
CA ARG A 62 -6.04 7.11 3.60
C ARG A 62 -6.74 5.94 4.27
N SER A 63 -8.04 5.78 4.03
CA SER A 63 -8.83 4.66 4.56
C SER A 63 -8.41 3.33 3.92
N GLU A 64 -8.29 3.31 2.59
CA GLU A 64 -7.83 2.16 1.82
C GLU A 64 -6.45 1.70 2.29
N LEU A 65 -5.47 2.62 2.35
CA LEU A 65 -4.12 2.28 2.81
C LEU A 65 -4.10 1.74 4.24
N LYS A 66 -4.95 2.26 5.12
CA LYS A 66 -5.06 1.78 6.50
C LYS A 66 -5.62 0.35 6.53
N ASN A 67 -6.64 0.06 5.73
CA ASN A 67 -7.25 -1.26 5.64
C ASN A 67 -6.26 -2.27 5.04
N ASP A 68 -5.57 -1.92 3.97
CA ASP A 68 -4.54 -2.77 3.34
C ASP A 68 -3.42 -3.10 4.33
N MET A 69 -2.95 -2.10 5.08
CA MET A 69 -1.91 -2.31 6.09
C MET A 69 -2.38 -3.21 7.24
N GLN A 70 -3.65 -3.15 7.62
CA GLN A 70 -4.23 -4.07 8.61
C GLN A 70 -4.39 -5.49 8.05
N SER A 71 -4.79 -5.61 6.79
CA SER A 71 -4.90 -6.88 6.07
C SER A 71 -3.54 -7.58 6.00
N LEU A 72 -2.52 -6.88 5.48
CA LEU A 72 -1.15 -7.39 5.39
C LEU A 72 -0.58 -7.79 6.75
N ARG A 73 -0.85 -7.00 7.80
CA ARG A 73 -0.42 -7.37 9.16
C ARG A 73 -1.06 -8.66 9.65
N THR A 74 -2.32 -8.89 9.31
CA THR A 74 -3.05 -10.10 9.69
C THR A 74 -2.57 -11.31 8.91
N GLU A 75 -2.36 -11.14 7.60
CA GLU A 75 -1.83 -12.15 6.69
C GLU A 75 -0.43 -12.60 7.13
N LEU A 76 0.52 -11.67 7.31
CA LEU A 76 1.87 -11.99 7.77
C LEU A 76 1.88 -12.70 9.14
N LYS A 77 0.98 -12.32 10.06
CA LYS A 77 0.87 -12.99 11.36
C LYS A 77 0.33 -14.42 11.22
N SER A 78 -0.58 -14.64 10.27
CA SER A 78 -1.09 -15.97 9.95
C SER A 78 -0.01 -16.85 9.33
N GLU A 79 0.69 -16.34 8.32
CA GLU A 79 1.78 -17.04 7.63
C GLU A 79 2.92 -17.40 8.61
N LEU A 80 3.27 -16.49 9.52
CA LEU A 80 4.28 -16.76 10.54
C LEU A 80 3.87 -17.92 11.44
N ARG A 81 2.62 -17.91 11.96
CA ARG A 81 2.09 -19.00 12.80
C ARG A 81 2.02 -20.32 12.04
N GLU A 82 1.65 -20.29 10.78
CA GLU A 82 1.62 -21.48 9.93
C GLU A 82 3.05 -22.04 9.73
N SER A 83 4.02 -21.16 9.49
CA SER A 83 5.44 -21.54 9.39
C SER A 83 5.96 -22.13 10.71
N GLU A 84 5.66 -21.52 11.86
CA GLU A 84 6.01 -22.04 13.18
C GLU A 84 5.44 -23.44 13.40
N ALA A 85 4.14 -23.64 13.15
CA ALA A 85 3.49 -24.96 13.29
C ALA A 85 4.09 -26.01 12.33
N ARG A 86 4.42 -25.62 11.09
CA ARG A 86 5.09 -26.50 10.12
C ARG A 86 6.49 -26.90 10.61
N LEU A 87 7.23 -25.98 11.24
CA LEU A 87 8.55 -26.26 11.81
C LEU A 87 8.47 -27.19 13.02
N GLU A 88 7.53 -26.95 13.94
CA GLU A 88 7.29 -27.83 15.10
C GLU A 88 6.99 -29.26 14.64
N THR A 89 6.08 -29.41 13.66
CA THR A 89 5.73 -30.73 13.10
C THR A 89 6.95 -31.43 12.48
N LYS A 90 7.79 -30.70 11.73
CA LYS A 90 9.03 -31.26 11.15
C LYS A 90 10.00 -31.70 12.24
N LEU A 91 10.12 -30.91 13.31
CA LEU A 91 11.01 -31.20 14.42
C LEU A 91 10.53 -32.44 15.19
N GLU A 92 9.24 -32.58 15.47
CA GLU A 92 8.66 -33.78 16.08
C GLU A 92 8.89 -35.03 15.22
N ARG A 93 8.70 -34.91 13.91
CA ARG A 93 8.96 -36.01 12.97
C ARG A 93 10.43 -36.43 13.00
N GLN A 94 11.35 -35.48 12.93
CA GLN A 94 12.79 -35.76 13.03
C GLN A 94 13.17 -36.36 14.37
N ARG A 95 12.63 -35.86 15.49
CA ARG A 95 12.83 -36.47 16.82
C ARG A 95 12.34 -37.92 16.85
N SER A 96 11.15 -38.20 16.31
CA SER A 96 10.63 -39.56 16.24
C SER A 96 11.51 -40.48 15.40
N GLU A 97 11.99 -40.01 14.25
CA GLU A 97 12.91 -40.77 13.39
C GLU A 97 14.25 -41.04 14.10
N ILE A 98 14.84 -40.04 14.75
CA ILE A 98 16.07 -40.21 15.54
C ILE A 98 15.87 -41.26 16.63
N VAL A 99 14.77 -41.17 17.40
CA VAL A 99 14.47 -42.13 18.47
C VAL A 99 14.30 -43.55 17.91
N LYS A 100 13.61 -43.72 16.77
CA LYS A 100 13.46 -45.03 16.11
C LYS A 100 14.83 -45.61 15.72
N TRP A 101 15.72 -44.80 15.12
CA TRP A 101 17.07 -45.22 14.77
C TRP A 101 17.94 -45.54 15.99
N MET A 102 17.80 -44.78 17.08
CA MET A 102 18.50 -45.07 18.34
C MET A 102 18.13 -46.45 18.90
N PHE A 103 16.84 -46.80 18.93
CA PHE A 103 16.44 -48.13 19.39
C PHE A 103 16.99 -49.25 18.48
N GLY A 104 16.99 -49.04 17.17
CA GLY A 104 17.57 -50.00 16.22
C GLY A 104 19.06 -50.22 16.44
N THR A 105 19.83 -49.14 16.58
CA THR A 105 21.29 -49.19 16.78
C THR A 105 21.67 -49.75 18.16
N ILE A 106 21.00 -49.35 19.24
CA ILE A 106 21.23 -49.89 20.59
C ILE A 106 20.92 -51.39 20.63
N GLY A 107 19.80 -51.82 20.03
CA GLY A 107 19.45 -53.23 19.93
C GLY A 107 20.50 -54.03 19.16
N PHE A 108 20.93 -53.54 18.01
CA PHE A 108 21.98 -54.16 17.20
C PHE A 108 23.32 -54.25 17.95
N GLN A 109 23.77 -53.16 18.58
CA GLN A 109 25.00 -53.14 19.38
C GLN A 109 24.94 -54.14 20.54
N THR A 110 23.79 -54.27 21.20
CA THR A 110 23.59 -55.23 22.30
C THR A 110 23.76 -56.67 21.81
N LEU A 111 23.22 -57.00 20.63
CA LEU A 111 23.39 -58.32 20.02
C LEU A 111 24.85 -58.62 19.66
N ILE A 112 25.59 -57.63 19.13
CA ILE A 112 27.02 -57.78 18.82
C ILE A 112 27.82 -58.06 20.10
N ILE A 113 27.61 -57.27 21.15
CA ILE A 113 28.32 -57.43 22.42
C ILE A 113 28.05 -58.82 23.01
N LEU A 114 26.78 -59.25 23.01
CA LEU A 114 26.41 -60.57 23.51
C LEU A 114 27.09 -61.70 22.72
N GLY A 115 27.08 -61.61 21.39
CA GLY A 115 27.78 -62.56 20.51
C GLY A 115 29.29 -62.62 20.76
N ALA A 116 29.94 -61.46 20.94
CA ALA A 116 31.35 -61.38 21.26
C ALA A 116 31.69 -62.02 22.61
N VAL A 117 30.87 -61.80 23.64
CA VAL A 117 31.03 -62.42 24.96
C VAL A 117 30.90 -63.94 24.86
N ILE A 118 29.88 -64.45 24.15
CA ILE A 118 29.70 -65.90 23.96
C ILE A 118 30.90 -66.52 23.24
N ALA A 119 31.39 -65.87 22.17
CA ALA A 119 32.57 -66.33 21.44
C ALA A 119 33.81 -66.37 22.34
N LEU A 120 34.02 -65.33 23.15
CA LEU A 120 35.14 -65.26 24.09
C LEU A 120 35.08 -66.38 25.14
N VAL A 121 33.90 -66.64 25.73
CA VAL A 121 33.71 -67.73 26.70
C VAL A 121 34.04 -69.09 26.07
N ARG A 122 33.67 -69.30 24.80
CA ARG A 122 33.95 -70.55 24.07
C ARG A 122 35.44 -70.73 23.75
N VAL A 123 36.19 -69.64 23.56
CA VAL A 123 37.64 -69.69 23.31
C VAL A 123 38.43 -69.90 24.60
N VAL A 124 37.99 -69.31 25.71
CA VAL A 124 38.69 -69.40 27.00
C VAL A 124 38.42 -70.72 27.72
N LYS A 125 37.28 -71.36 27.45
CA LYS A 125 36.93 -72.67 28.00
C LYS A 125 37.11 -73.73 26.89
N PRO A 126 38.29 -74.40 26.79
CA PRO A 126 38.51 -75.45 25.81
C PRO A 126 37.57 -76.64 25.99
#